data_AF-A0A6P0WWW5-F1
#
_entry.id   AF-A0A6P0WWW5-F1
#
_cell.length_a   1.000
_cell.length_b   1.000
_cell.length_c   1.000
_cell.angle_alpha   90.00
_cell.angle_beta   90.00
_cell.angle_gamma   90.00
#
_symmetry.space_group_name_H-M   'P 1'
#
loop_
_entity.id
_entity.type
_entity.pdbx_description
1 polymer ?
#
loop_
_entity_poly.entity_id
_entity_poly.type
_entity_poly.pdbx_seq_one_letter_code
_entity_poly.pdbx_strand_id
1 'polypeptide(L)'
;MQITLSSQQSRILESLSQQGKYTSIEDAIDTALVLLADEIIQQNPDATPDYLAWVEQTRLKIDAGLQAAEQGNVLAADDVIAQLRHKVNAAKAASA
;
A
#
# COMPACT_ATOMS: atom_id res chain seq x y z
N MET A 1 -12.26 -15.46 -4.79
CA MET A 1 -12.15 -14.13 -4.15
C MET A 1 -13.49 -13.84 -3.48
N GLN A 2 -13.55 -13.48 -2.19
CA GLN A 2 -14.81 -13.26 -1.49
C GLN A 2 -15.01 -11.76 -1.24
N ILE A 3 -15.87 -11.15 -2.05
CA ILE A 3 -16.19 -9.73 -2.05
C ILE A 3 -17.66 -9.55 -1.74
N THR A 4 -17.97 -8.62 -0.84
CA THR A 4 -19.36 -8.27 -0.50
C THR A 4 -19.74 -7.04 -1.29
N LEU A 5 -20.65 -7.22 -2.25
CA LEU A 5 -21.18 -6.14 -3.08
C LEU A 5 -22.39 -5.49 -2.41
N SER A 6 -22.56 -4.19 -2.63
CA SER A 6 -23.80 -3.51 -2.25
C SER A 6 -24.96 -3.97 -3.14
N SER A 7 -26.20 -3.85 -2.66
CA SER A 7 -27.40 -4.19 -3.45
C SER A 7 -27.52 -3.37 -4.75
N GLN A 8 -26.85 -2.23 -4.85
CA GLN A 8 -26.78 -1.44 -6.07
C GLN A 8 -25.76 -2.02 -7.06
N GLN A 9 -24.56 -2.37 -6.58
CA GLN A 9 -23.52 -2.98 -7.41
C GLN A 9 -23.99 -4.31 -8.01
N SER A 10 -24.65 -5.16 -7.21
CA SER A 10 -25.20 -6.43 -7.70
C SER A 10 -26.20 -6.23 -8.83
N ARG A 11 -27.14 -5.28 -8.70
CA ARG A 11 -28.13 -4.97 -9.75
C ARG A 11 -27.49 -4.47 -11.05
N ILE A 12 -26.44 -3.66 -10.93
CA ILE A 12 -25.71 -3.16 -12.10
C ILE A 12 -25.01 -4.34 -12.81
N LEU A 13 -24.32 -5.20 -12.07
CA LEU A 13 -23.60 -6.35 -12.64
C LEU A 13 -24.55 -7.39 -13.25
N GLU A 14 -25.69 -7.67 -12.60
CA GLU A 14 -26.73 -8.54 -13.15
C GLU A 14 -27.28 -7.98 -14.48
N SER A 15 -27.56 -6.67 -14.51
CA SER A 15 -28.03 -6.00 -15.74
C SER A 15 -27.00 -6.08 -16.86
N LEU A 16 -25.71 -5.86 -16.55
CA LEU A 16 -24.62 -5.94 -17.52
C LEU A 16 -24.40 -7.36 -18.06
N SER A 17 -24.55 -8.38 -17.20
CA SER A 17 -24.51 -9.79 -17.61
C SER A 17 -25.71 -10.15 -18.50
N GLN A 18 -26.93 -9.70 -18.15
CA GLN A 18 -28.14 -9.94 -18.94
C GLN A 18 -28.13 -9.27 -20.32
N GLN A 19 -27.42 -8.14 -20.46
CA GLN A 19 -27.23 -7.45 -21.74
C GLN A 19 -26.28 -8.22 -22.69
N GLY A 20 -25.70 -9.34 -22.25
CA GLY A 20 -24.84 -10.20 -23.08
C GLY A 20 -23.47 -9.60 -23.40
N LYS A 21 -23.11 -8.48 -22.77
CA LYS A 21 -21.79 -7.84 -22.93
C LYS A 21 -20.69 -8.56 -22.15
N TYR A 22 -21.05 -9.35 -21.15
CA TYR A 22 -20.13 -10.10 -20.31
C TYR A 22 -20.63 -11.52 -20.12
N THR A 23 -19.70 -12.47 -20.14
CA THR A 23 -19.97 -13.91 -20.13
C THR A 23 -20.45 -14.39 -18.75
N SER A 24 -20.08 -13.67 -17.69
CA SER A 24 -20.52 -13.88 -16.31
C SER A 24 -20.40 -12.60 -15.49
N ILE A 25 -20.89 -12.62 -14.25
CA ILE A 25 -20.67 -11.53 -13.28
C ILE A 25 -19.17 -11.39 -12.97
N GLU A 26 -18.43 -12.49 -12.91
CA GLU A 26 -16.99 -12.47 -12.67
C GLU A 26 -16.24 -11.80 -13.82
N ASP A 27 -16.60 -12.08 -15.07
CA ASP A 27 -16.04 -11.45 -16.27
C ASP A 27 -16.27 -9.91 -16.28
N ALA A 28 -17.46 -9.49 -15.82
CA ALA A 28 -17.77 -8.07 -15.66
C ALA A 28 -16.94 -7.41 -14.54
N ILE A 29 -16.69 -8.12 -13.44
CA ILE A 29 -15.87 -7.62 -12.32
C ILE A 29 -14.40 -7.53 -12.74
N ASP A 30 -13.86 -8.57 -13.38
CA ASP A 30 -12.49 -8.60 -13.86
C ASP A 30 -12.24 -7.47 -14.85
N THR A 31 -13.16 -7.25 -15.79
CA THR A 31 -13.09 -6.13 -16.73
C THR A 31 -13.14 -4.78 -16.02
N ALA A 32 -14.03 -4.61 -15.03
CA ALA A 32 -14.12 -3.36 -14.27
C ALA A 32 -12.83 -3.07 -13.47
N LEU A 33 -12.18 -4.10 -12.93
CA LEU A 33 -10.91 -3.96 -12.21
C LEU A 33 -9.76 -3.55 -13.14
N VAL A 34 -9.72 -4.09 -14.36
CA VAL A 34 -8.74 -3.67 -15.38
C VAL A 34 -8.96 -2.21 -15.76
N LEU A 35 -10.20 -1.80 -16.04
CA LEU A 35 -10.52 -0.41 -16.38
C LEU A 35 -10.17 0.56 -15.25
N LEU A 36 -10.42 0.17 -13.99
CA LEU A 36 -10.05 0.95 -12.83
C LEU A 36 -8.52 1.06 -12.69
N ALA A 37 -7.78 -0.02 -12.93
CA ALA A 37 -6.32 0.00 -12.91
C ALA A 37 -5.77 0.94 -13.99
N ASP A 38 -6.30 0.87 -15.22
CA ASP A 38 -5.91 1.75 -16.32
C ASP A 38 -6.22 3.22 -16.01
N GLU A 39 -7.39 3.51 -15.44
CA GLU A 39 -7.77 4.86 -15.02
C GLU A 39 -6.84 5.40 -13.92
N ILE A 40 -6.49 4.59 -12.93
CA ILE A 40 -5.55 4.97 -11.86
C ILE A 40 -4.18 5.31 -12.44
N ILE A 41 -3.69 4.51 -13.39
CA ILE A 41 -2.41 4.74 -14.09
C ILE A 41 -2.47 6.03 -14.94
N GLN A 42 -3.58 6.28 -15.64
CA GLN A 42 -3.74 7.50 -16.44
C GLN A 42 -3.81 8.76 -15.60
N GLN A 43 -4.52 8.71 -14.47
CA GLN A 43 -4.66 9.85 -13.55
C GLN A 43 -3.37 10.14 -12.79
N ASN A 44 -2.56 9.11 -12.57
CA ASN A 44 -1.30 9.21 -11.85
C ASN A 44 -0.21 8.53 -12.69
N PRO A 45 0.31 9.19 -13.74
CA PRO A 45 1.32 8.60 -14.62
C PRO A 45 2.61 8.22 -13.88
N ASP A 46 2.86 8.83 -12.72
CA ASP A 46 3.97 8.51 -11.83
C ASP A 46 3.66 7.34 -10.87
N ALA A 47 2.40 6.90 -10.77
CA ALA A 47 1.94 5.79 -9.94
C ALA A 47 2.22 4.42 -10.58
N THR A 48 3.46 4.25 -11.01
CA THR A 48 4.01 2.95 -11.37
C THR A 48 3.79 1.93 -10.24
N PRO A 49 3.71 0.62 -10.53
CA PRO A 49 3.60 -0.41 -9.50
C PRO A 49 4.68 -0.30 -8.42
N ASP A 50 5.91 0.07 -8.80
CA ASP A 50 7.03 0.27 -7.88
C ASP A 50 6.80 1.47 -6.96
N TYR A 51 6.28 2.58 -7.49
CA TYR A 51 5.91 3.74 -6.68
C TYR A 51 4.83 3.39 -5.67
N LEU A 52 3.76 2.71 -6.11
CA LEU A 52 2.66 2.31 -5.23
C LEU A 52 3.13 1.35 -4.14
N ALA A 53 4.01 0.40 -4.47
CA ALA A 53 4.63 -0.49 -3.50
C ALA A 53 5.48 0.28 -2.48
N TRP A 54 6.27 1.27 -2.94
CA TRP A 54 7.06 2.13 -2.06
C TRP A 54 6.17 2.97 -1.13
N VAL A 55 5.08 3.54 -1.64
CA VAL A 55 4.11 4.31 -0.84
C VAL A 55 3.53 3.43 0.26
N GLU A 56 3.06 2.23 -0.08
CA GLU A 56 2.45 1.33 0.90
C GLU A 56 3.46 0.87 1.96
N GLN A 57 4.69 0.51 1.55
CA GLN A 57 5.75 0.18 2.50
C GLN A 57 6.10 1.35 3.43
N THR A 58 6.07 2.57 2.91
CA THR A 58 6.35 3.78 3.70
C THR A 58 5.23 4.05 4.69
N ARG A 59 3.96 3.92 4.27
CA ARG A 59 2.78 4.03 5.12
C ARG A 59 2.86 3.07 6.31
N LEU A 60 3.16 1.79 6.05
CA LEU A 60 3.32 0.80 7.11
C LEU A 60 4.43 1.14 8.11
N LYS A 61 5.56 1.70 7.65
CA LYS A 61 6.65 2.15 8.53
C LYS A 61 6.24 3.35 9.39
N ILE A 62 5.46 4.27 8.83
CA ILE A 62 4.92 5.42 9.56
C ILE A 62 3.93 4.94 10.63
N ASP A 63 2.99 4.07 10.27
CA ASP A 63 2.00 3.52 11.20
C ASP A 63 2.69 2.83 12.39
N ALA A 64 3.71 2.01 12.12
CA ALA A 64 4.52 1.37 13.15
C ALA A 64 5.25 2.38 14.06
N GLY A 65 5.80 3.44 13.47
CA GLY A 65 6.46 4.51 14.22
C GLY A 65 5.49 5.30 15.10
N LEU A 66 4.28 5.58 14.60
CA LEU A 66 3.23 6.26 15.35
C LEU A 66 2.77 5.41 16.54
N GLN A 67 2.50 4.13 16.31
CA GLN A 67 2.11 3.19 17.37
C GLN A 67 3.20 3.07 18.45
N ALA A 68 4.48 3.01 18.05
CA ALA A 68 5.59 3.00 18.99
C ALA A 68 5.65 4.29 19.81
N ALA A 69 5.45 5.45 19.16
CA ALA A 69 5.45 6.75 19.82
C ALA A 69 4.30 6.89 20.83
N GLU A 70 3.10 6.41 20.51
CA GLU A 70 1.95 6.38 21.42
C GLU A 70 2.22 5.55 22.68
N GLN A 71 3.04 4.51 22.56
CA GLN A 71 3.48 3.67 23.69
C GLN A 71 4.65 4.30 24.47
N GLY A 72 5.11 5.49 24.10
CA GLY A 72 6.25 6.16 24.71
C GLY A 72 7.61 5.63 24.25
N ASN A 73 7.66 4.77 23.23
CA ASN A 73 8.90 4.24 22.66
C ASN A 73 9.54 5.28 21.71
N VAL A 74 9.94 6.41 22.28
CA VAL A 74 10.64 7.51 21.59
C VAL A 74 12.03 7.69 22.17
N LEU A 75 12.97 8.12 21.33
CA LEU A 75 14.34 8.41 21.76
C LEU A 75 14.63 9.90 21.59
N ALA A 76 15.37 10.48 22.53
CA ALA A 76 15.89 11.83 22.35
C ALA A 76 16.95 11.83 21.25
N ALA A 77 16.98 12.90 20.45
CA ALA A 77 17.90 13.01 19.32
C ALA A 77 19.37 12.89 19.77
N ASP A 78 19.72 13.49 20.91
CA ASP A 78 21.09 13.45 21.46
C ASP A 78 21.52 12.01 21.80
N ASP A 79 20.61 11.21 22.36
CA ASP A 79 20.88 9.80 22.67
C ASP A 79 21.10 8.99 21.39
N VAL A 80 20.30 9.25 20.34
CA VAL A 80 20.46 8.59 19.03
C VAL A 80 21.83 8.92 18.43
N ILE A 81 22.24 10.19 18.44
CA ILE A 81 23.53 10.62 17.91
C ILE A 81 24.69 9.98 18.69
N ALA A 82 24.60 9.93 20.03
CA ALA A 82 25.60 9.30 20.87
C ALA A 82 25.74 7.79 20.54
N GLN A 83 24.63 7.07 20.43
CA GLN A 83 24.61 5.65 20.08
C GLN A 83 25.19 5.39 18.68
N LEU A 84 24.86 6.23 17.70
CA LEU A 84 25.40 6.12 16.34
C LEU A 84 26.92 6.33 16.32
N ARG A 85 27.43 7.35 17.01
CA ARG A 85 28.88 7.59 17.12
C ARG A 85 29.59 6.40 17.77
N HIS A 86 29.01 5.85 18.84
CA HIS A 86 29.56 4.68 19.49
C HIS A 86 29.65 3.47 18.54
N LYS A 87 28.56 3.17 17.81
CA LYS A 87 28.52 2.08 16.82
C LYS A 87 29.60 2.25 15.75
N VAL A 88 29.76 3.45 15.22
CA VAL A 88 30.79 3.74 14.19
C VAL A 88 32.19 3.55 14.76
N ASN A 89 32.46 4.04 15.96
CA ASN A 89 33.79 3.91 16.59
C ASN A 89 34.12 2.44 16.89
N ALA A 90 33.16 1.66 17.36
CA ALA A 90 33.33 0.22 17.59
C ALA A 90 33.64 -0.52 16.28
N ALA A 91 32.93 -0.22 15.18
CA ALA A 91 33.20 -0.80 13.87
C ALA A 91 34.60 -0.46 13.34
N LYS A 92 35.06 0.78 13.55
CA LYS A 92 36.43 1.19 13.19
C LYS A 92 37.49 0.43 13.99
N ALA A 93 37.31 0.29 15.30
CA ALA A 93 38.24 -0.43 16.15
C ALA A 93 38.31 -1.93 15.81
N ALA A 94 37.20 -2.53 15.38
CA ALA A 94 37.17 -3.93 14.95
C ALA A 94 37.77 -4.19 13.56
N SER A 95 37.97 -3.13 12.76
CA SER A 95 38.54 -3.20 11.40
C SER A 95 40.05 -2.85 11.36
N ALA A 96 40.65 -2.53 12.50
CA ALA A 96 42.06 -2.18 12.67
C ALA A 96 42.84 -3.35 13.27
#